data_AF-A0A7C5DKA5-F1
#
_entry.id   AF-A0A7C5DKA5-F1
#
_cell.length_a   1.000
_cell.length_b   1.000
_cell.length_c   1.000
_cell.angle_alpha   90.00
_cell.angle_beta   90.00
_cell.angle_gamma   90.00
#
_symmetry.space_group_name_H-M   'P 1'
#
loop_
_entity.id
_entity.type
_entity.pdbx_description
1 polymer ?
#
loop_
_entity_poly.entity_id
_entity_poly.type
_entity_poly.pdbx_seq_one_letter_code
_entity_poly.pdbx_strand_id
1 'polypeptide(L)' 'MSSLQSYLLDLTQDIPLKYLKEIIDYAEFIKQKVKNEKMSDTEYLNSIPGMTDSIIKASKTDLKECSKKLEW' A
#
# COMPACT_ATOMS: atom_id res chain seq x y z
N MET A 1 -1.28 -17.67 24.46
CA MET A 1 -0.86 -16.70 23.42
C MET A 1 0.53 -17.07 22.97
N SER A 2 0.84 -16.93 21.69
CA SER A 2 2.23 -17.09 21.22
C SER A 2 3.10 -15.96 21.76
N SER A 3 4.41 -16.19 21.91
CA SER A 3 5.36 -15.18 22.40
C SER A 3 5.32 -13.87 21.60
N LEU A 4 5.06 -13.96 20.30
CA LEU A 4 4.91 -12.82 19.40
C LEU A 4 3.64 -12.00 19.66
N GLN A 5 2.53 -12.64 20.01
CA GLN A 5 1.28 -11.94 20.33
C GLN A 5 1.40 -11.14 21.62
N SER A 6 2.07 -11.71 22.62
CA SER A 6 2.35 -11.01 23.88
C SER A 6 3.27 -9.81 23.67
N TYR A 7 4.33 -9.97 22.88
CA TYR A 7 5.25 -8.87 22.57
C TYR A 7 4.59 -7.72 21.78
N LEU A 8 3.68 -8.05 20.84
CA LEU A 8 2.93 -7.03 20.10
C LEU A 8 2.01 -6.22 21.03
N LEU A 9 1.36 -6.90 21.98
CA LEU A 9 0.53 -6.26 23.00
C LEU A 9 1.36 -5.28 23.85
N ASP A 10 2.50 -5.73 24.36
CA ASP A 10 3.41 -4.90 25.14
C ASP A 10 3.88 -3.66 24.34
N LEU A 11 4.29 -3.85 23.08
CA LEU A 11 4.68 -2.74 22.20
C LEU A 11 3.57 -1.71 21.98
N THR A 12 2.32 -2.15 21.91
CA THR A 12 1.18 -1.25 21.64
C THR A 12 0.69 -0.47 22.86
N GLN A 13 1.06 -0.87 24.08
CA GLN A 13 0.62 -0.19 25.31
C GLN A 13 1.19 1.23 25.44
N ASP A 14 2.43 1.44 25.01
CA ASP A 14 3.13 2.72 25.16
C ASP A 14 2.90 3.68 23.97
N ILE A 15 2.14 3.25 22.96
CA ILE A 15 1.93 4.03 21.74
C ILE A 15 0.75 5.00 21.93
N PRO A 16 0.96 6.31 21.72
CA PRO A 16 -0.11 7.29 21.79
C PRO A 16 -1.27 6.96 20.84
N LEU A 17 -2.50 7.16 21.30
CA LEU A 17 -3.74 6.83 20.57
C LEU A 17 -3.74 7.31 19.11
N LYS A 18 -3.17 8.50 18.85
CA LYS A 18 -3.11 9.09 17.51
C LYS A 18 -2.35 8.24 16.47
N TYR A 19 -1.41 7.39 16.91
CA TYR A 19 -0.64 6.49 16.05
C TYR A 19 -1.21 5.07 16.01
N LEU A 20 -2.06 4.68 16.97
CA LEU A 20 -2.69 3.35 16.97
C LEU A 20 -3.54 3.12 15.72
N LYS A 21 -4.14 4.18 15.16
CA LYS A 21 -4.89 4.11 13.91
C LYS A 21 -4.02 3.58 12.76
N GLU A 22 -2.80 4.10 12.61
CA GLU A 22 -1.88 3.68 11.54
C GLU A 22 -1.48 2.21 11.69
N ILE A 23 -1.30 1.75 12.94
CA ILE A 23 -1.00 0.34 13.24
C ILE A 23 -2.17 -0.57 12.88
N ILE A 24 -3.40 -0.14 13.20
CA ILE A 24 -4.62 -0.87 12.83
C ILE A 24 -4.75 -0.93 11.31
N ASP A 25 -4.63 0.20 10.62
CA ASP A 25 -4.75 0.29 9.16
C ASP A 25 -3.73 -0.66 8.47
N TYR A 26 -2.49 -0.70 8.99
CA TYR A 26 -1.47 -1.60 8.48
C TYR A 26 -1.77 -3.09 8.78
N ALA A 27 -2.22 -3.41 10.00
CA ALA A 27 -2.59 -4.77 10.36
C ALA A 27 -3.76 -5.28 9.51
N GLU A 28 -4.75 -4.42 9.20
CA GLU A 28 -5.85 -4.73 8.29
C GLU A 28 -5.35 -4.93 6.86
N PHE A 29 -4.46 -4.08 6.37
CA PHE A 29 -3.83 -4.26 5.05
C PHE A 29 -3.13 -5.61 4.93
N ILE A 30 -2.30 -6.00 5.92
CA ILE A 30 -1.62 -7.30 5.91
C ILE A 30 -2.63 -8.46 5.95
N LYS A 31 -3.68 -8.34 6.77
CA LYS A 31 -4.75 -9.35 6.84
C LYS A 31 -5.48 -9.50 5.51
N GLN A 32 -5.74 -8.39 4.81
CA GLN A 32 -6.30 -8.41 3.46
C GLN A 32 -5.34 -9.03 2.47
N LYS A 33 -4.05 -8.68 2.51
CA LYS A 33 -3.01 -9.25 1.63
C LYS A 33 -2.90 -10.77 1.79
N VAL A 34 -2.94 -11.28 3.01
CA VAL A 34 -2.91 -12.73 3.30
C VAL A 34 -4.22 -13.40 2.88
N LYS A 35 -5.38 -12.81 3.16
CA LYS A 35 -6.67 -13.32 2.65
C LYS A 35 -6.72 -13.36 1.13
N ASN A 36 -6.08 -12.37 0.50
CA ASN A 36 -6.00 -12.17 -0.93
C ASN A 36 -4.68 -12.70 -1.49
N GLU A 37 -4.09 -13.76 -0.90
CA GLU A 37 -2.87 -14.48 -1.34
C GLU A 37 -2.81 -14.86 -2.85
N LYS A 38 -3.83 -14.50 -3.62
CA LYS A 38 -4.01 -14.71 -5.06
C LYS A 38 -4.00 -13.43 -5.91
N MET A 39 -3.72 -12.27 -5.36
CA MET A 39 -3.61 -11.05 -6.17
C MET A 39 -2.24 -10.42 -5.94
N SER A 40 -1.28 -10.84 -6.77
CA SER A 40 -0.01 -10.15 -6.95
C SER A 40 -0.24 -8.67 -7.27
N ASP A 41 0.73 -7.81 -6.98
CA ASP A 41 0.65 -6.38 -7.32
C ASP A 41 0.33 -6.17 -8.81
N THR A 42 0.79 -7.10 -9.67
CA THR A 42 0.45 -7.17 -11.09
C THR A 42 -1.04 -7.45 -11.34
N GLU A 43 -1.64 -8.41 -10.62
CA GLU A 43 -3.07 -8.70 -10.74
C GLU A 43 -3.93 -7.57 -10.17
N TYR A 44 -3.49 -6.91 -9.11
CA TYR A 44 -4.14 -5.70 -8.60
C TYR A 44 -4.13 -4.59 -9.67
N LEU A 45 -2.97 -4.28 -10.24
CA LEU A 45 -2.86 -3.24 -11.28
C LEU A 45 -3.67 -3.61 -12.53
N ASN A 46 -3.71 -4.89 -12.92
CA ASN A 46 -4.52 -5.36 -14.05
C ASN A 46 -6.03 -5.34 -13.77
N SER A 47 -6.45 -5.39 -12.51
CA SER A 47 -7.87 -5.30 -12.14
C SER A 47 -8.44 -3.89 -12.28
N ILE A 48 -7.59 -2.87 -12.36
CA ILE A 48 -8.01 -1.48 -12.57
C ILE A 48 -8.04 -1.20 -14.08
N PRO A 49 -9.22 -0.96 -14.68
CA PRO A 49 -9.34 -0.74 -16.13
C PRO A 49 -8.47 0.43 -16.60
N GLY A 50 -7.58 0.17 -17.56
CA GLY A 50 -6.71 1.18 -18.17
C GLY A 50 -5.48 1.59 -17.33
N MET A 51 -5.27 1.01 -16.13
CA MET A 51 -4.10 1.33 -15.30
C MET A 51 -2.81 0.85 -15.94
N THR A 52 -2.75 -0.41 -16.37
CA THR A 52 -1.58 -0.98 -17.05
C THR A 52 -1.22 -0.21 -18.32
N ASP A 53 -2.23 0.16 -19.13
CA ASP A 53 -2.03 0.97 -20.33
C ASP A 53 -1.53 2.39 -20.00
N SER A 54 -2.03 2.99 -18.93
CA SER A 54 -1.58 4.31 -18.47
C SER A 54 -0.12 4.29 -18.01
N ILE A 55 0.30 3.22 -17.31
CA ILE A 55 1.70 3.03 -16.89
C ILE A 55 2.61 2.85 -18.10
N ILE A 56 2.22 2.01 -19.07
CA ILE A 56 2.98 1.78 -20.31
C ILE A 56 3.07 3.06 -21.15
N LYS A 57 1.98 3.84 -21.19
CA LYS A 57 1.97 5.12 -21.90
C LYS A 57 2.91 6.12 -21.22
N ALA A 58 2.82 6.27 -19.91
CA ALA A 58 3.66 7.18 -19.14
C ALA A 58 5.14 6.81 -19.19
N SER A 59 5.48 5.51 -19.20
CA SER A 59 6.89 5.06 -19.29
C SER A 59 7.54 5.33 -20.64
N LYS A 60 6.73 5.54 -21.69
CA LYS A 60 7.18 5.90 -23.04
C LYS A 60 7.18 7.41 -23.30
N THR A 61 6.61 8.20 -22.40
CA THR A 61 6.57 9.66 -22.51
C THR A 61 7.94 10.24 -22.12
N ASP A 62 8.44 11.19 -22.91
CA ASP A 62 9.68 11.91 -22.59
C ASP A 62 9.49 12.71 -21.30
N LEU A 63 10.42 12.56 -20.34
CA LEU A 63 10.43 13.28 -19.06
C LEU A 63 10.32 14.81 -19.25
N LYS A 64 10.82 15.34 -20.37
CA LYS A 64 10.70 16.76 -20.72
C LYS A 64 9.24 17.19 -20.91
N GLU A 65 8.36 16.32 -21.35
CA GLU A 65 6.92 16.63 -21.48
C GLU A 65 6.22 16.69 -20.13
N CYS A 66 6.65 15.89 -19.16
CA CYS A 66 6.12 15.93 -17.79
C CYS A 66 6.47 17.25 -17.08
N SER A 67 7.63 17.85 -17.39
CA SER A 67 8.05 19.12 -16.79
C SER A 67 7.23 20.34 -17.27
N LYS A 68 6.63 20.29 -18.47
CA LYS A 68 5.92 21.42 -19.09
C LYS A 68 4.50 21.64 -18.53
N LYS A 69 4.01 20.75 -17.67
CA LYS A 69 2.64 20.80 -17.11
C LYS A 69 2.60 21.04 -15.60
N LEU A 70 3.74 21.28 -14.97
CA LEU A 70 3.79 21.60 -13.54
C LEU A 70 3.55 23.11 -13.36
N GLU A 71 2.29 23.53 -13.42
CA GLU A 71 1.81 24.82 -12.93
C GLU A 71 1.22 24.67 -11.52
N TRP A 72 2.02 24.17 -10.59
CA TRP A 72 1.69 24.15 -9.17
C TRP A 72 2.70 25.00 -8.41
#